data_AF-A0A1F6R5R7-F1
#
_entry.id   AF-A0A1F6R5R7-F1
#
_cell.length_a   1.000
_cell.length_b   1.000
_cell.length_c   1.000
_cell.angle_alpha   90.00
_cell.angle_beta   90.00
_cell.angle_gamma   90.00
#
_symmetry.space_group_name_H-M   'P 1'
#
loop_
_entity.id
_entity.type
_entity.pdbx_description
1 polymer ?
#
loop_
_entity_poly.entity_id
_entity_poly.type
_entity_poly.pdbx_seq_one_letter_code
_entity_poly.pdbx_strand_id
1 'polypeptide(L)'
;MKGMAYILTILMTAVIFTVAIVGMLLLPLILFRIHITQNVEIQTGYSNAELLLLTSLSSRAGDSSVQEMVANHFAFNNPPDLGFFEEKLKLFLGDGGCYQLSDESGVLFGDLCTSKKYEATTKIPLPYSTGKLSKEIKLVIN
;
A
#
# COMPACT_ATOMS: atom_id res chain seq x y z
N MET A 1 28.81 -58.47 0.74
CA MET A 1 28.53 -57.20 1.47
C MET A 1 28.43 -55.95 0.58
N LYS A 2 29.17 -55.82 -0.54
CA LYS A 2 29.11 -54.62 -1.40
C LYS A 2 27.73 -54.34 -2.02
N GLY A 3 27.02 -55.35 -2.53
CA GLY A 3 25.71 -55.16 -3.18
C GLY A 3 24.59 -54.62 -2.29
N MET A 4 24.63 -54.91 -0.99
CA MET A 4 23.60 -54.47 -0.03
C MET A 4 23.72 -52.96 0.29
N ALA A 5 24.95 -52.43 0.29
CA ALA A 5 25.20 -50.99 0.47
C ALA A 5 24.76 -50.16 -0.76
N TYR A 6 24.87 -50.71 -1.97
CA TYR A 6 24.39 -50.08 -3.21
C TYR A 6 22.86 -49.97 -3.25
N ILE A 7 22.15 -51.02 -2.83
CA ILE A 7 20.68 -51.00 -2.78
C ILE A 7 20.20 -49.93 -1.77
N LEU A 8 20.89 -49.82 -0.63
CA LEU A 8 20.55 -48.85 0.41
C LEU A 8 20.79 -47.39 -0.04
N THR A 9 21.85 -47.14 -0.82
CA THR A 9 22.14 -45.81 -1.37
C THR A 9 21.16 -45.40 -2.45
N ILE A 10 20.71 -46.33 -3.29
CA ILE A 10 19.67 -46.08 -4.31
C ILE A 10 18.33 -45.76 -3.66
N LEU A 11 17.95 -46.50 -2.60
CA LEU A 11 16.72 -46.23 -1.85
C LEU A 11 16.75 -44.86 -1.17
N MET A 12 17.86 -44.49 -0.52
CA MET A 12 18.03 -43.18 0.11
C MET A 12 17.95 -42.03 -0.91
N THR A 13 18.62 -42.18 -2.06
CA THR A 13 18.59 -41.16 -3.12
C THR A 13 17.19 -41.02 -3.72
N ALA A 14 16.47 -42.12 -3.93
CA ALA A 14 15.08 -42.07 -4.37
C ALA A 14 14.20 -41.30 -3.38
N VAL A 15 14.29 -41.60 -2.07
CA VAL A 15 13.50 -40.90 -1.03
C VAL A 15 13.79 -39.40 -1.01
N ILE A 16 15.06 -39.00 -1.06
CA ILE A 16 15.47 -37.59 -1.09
C ILE A 16 14.90 -36.88 -2.32
N PHE A 17 14.95 -37.54 -3.48
CA PHE A 17 14.43 -36.98 -4.73
C PHE A 17 12.91 -36.79 -4.68
N THR A 18 12.17 -37.75 -4.13
CA THR A 18 10.72 -37.65 -3.99
C THR A 18 10.33 -36.51 -3.06
N VAL A 19 11.02 -36.34 -1.93
CA VAL A 19 10.77 -35.24 -0.99
C VAL A 19 11.08 -33.89 -1.64
N ALA A 20 12.18 -33.79 -2.39
CA ALA A 20 12.55 -32.56 -3.10
C ALA A 20 11.51 -32.18 -4.17
N ILE A 21 11.02 -33.14 -4.96
CA ILE A 21 9.98 -32.91 -5.97
C ILE A 21 8.66 -32.46 -5.33
N VAL A 22 8.22 -33.16 -4.26
CA VAL A 22 7.00 -32.80 -3.53
C VAL A 22 7.14 -31.41 -2.90
N GLY A 23 8.29 -31.10 -2.31
CA GLY A 23 8.60 -29.77 -1.79
C GLY A 23 8.53 -28.69 -2.87
N MET A 24 9.16 -28.92 -4.02
CA MET A 24 9.19 -27.96 -5.14
C MET A 24 7.80 -27.74 -5.78
N LEU A 25 6.91 -28.73 -5.72
CA LEU A 25 5.51 -28.62 -6.16
C LEU A 25 4.60 -27.89 -5.15
N LEU A 26 4.84 -28.08 -3.85
CA LEU A 26 4.01 -27.49 -2.80
C LEU A 26 4.44 -26.07 -2.39
N LEU A 27 5.72 -25.74 -2.52
CA LEU A 27 6.26 -24.42 -2.16
C LEU A 27 5.57 -23.26 -2.91
N PRO A 28 5.31 -23.34 -4.23
CA PRO A 28 4.58 -22.29 -4.95
C PRO A 28 3.16 -22.12 -4.42
N LEU A 29 2.46 -23.21 -4.10
CA LEU A 29 1.08 -23.16 -3.58
C LEU A 29 1.01 -22.48 -2.20
N ILE A 30 1.98 -22.75 -1.33
CA ILE A 30 2.06 -22.14 0.00
C ILE A 30 2.39 -20.64 -0.13
N LEU A 31 3.38 -20.28 -0.95
CA LEU A 31 3.75 -18.89 -1.19
C LEU A 31 2.59 -18.11 -1.83
N PHE A 32 1.88 -18.72 -2.77
CA PHE A 32 0.71 -18.12 -3.42
C PHE A 32 -0.43 -17.87 -2.43
N ARG A 33 -0.69 -18.83 -1.52
CA ARG A 33 -1.69 -18.66 -0.45
C ARG A 33 -1.33 -17.51 0.48
N ILE A 34 -0.07 -17.42 0.92
CA ILE A 34 0.41 -16.31 1.76
C ILE A 34 0.23 -14.97 1.04
N HIS A 35 0.59 -14.90 -0.25
CA HIS A 35 0.45 -13.69 -1.04
C HIS A 35 -1.02 -13.26 -1.20
N ILE A 36 -1.92 -14.21 -1.47
CA ILE A 36 -3.36 -13.91 -1.54
C ILE A 36 -3.89 -13.47 -0.18
N THR A 37 -3.55 -14.17 0.92
CA THR A 37 -4.01 -13.77 2.26
C THR A 37 -3.51 -12.37 2.61
N GLN A 38 -2.26 -12.03 2.30
CA GLN A 38 -1.74 -10.67 2.50
C GLN A 38 -2.48 -9.65 1.64
N ASN A 39 -2.71 -9.91 0.35
CA ASN A 39 -3.45 -8.99 -0.52
C ASN A 39 -4.92 -8.84 -0.10
N VAL A 40 -5.54 -9.92 0.39
CA VAL A 40 -6.91 -9.89 0.91
C VAL A 40 -6.96 -9.15 2.24
N GLU A 41 -6.05 -9.39 3.19
CA GLU A 41 -5.97 -8.65 4.45
C GLU A 41 -5.72 -7.15 4.21
N ILE A 42 -4.84 -6.83 3.26
CA ILE A 42 -4.62 -5.45 2.78
C ILE A 42 -5.93 -4.88 2.22
N GLN A 43 -6.71 -5.62 1.44
CA GLN A 43 -7.98 -5.10 0.88
C GLN A 43 -9.14 -5.07 1.89
N THR A 44 -9.18 -5.96 2.88
CA THR A 44 -10.28 -6.08 3.85
C THR A 44 -10.07 -5.26 5.12
N GLY A 45 -8.85 -4.80 5.38
CA GLY A 45 -8.52 -3.98 6.55
C GLY A 45 -8.75 -2.48 6.38
N TYR A 46 -8.94 -2.00 5.15
CA TYR A 46 -9.15 -0.57 4.87
C TYR A 46 -10.64 -0.24 4.76
N SER A 47 -11.06 0.82 5.46
CA SER A 47 -12.33 1.48 5.23
C SER A 47 -12.41 2.03 3.80
N ASN A 48 -13.62 2.20 3.26
CA ASN A 48 -13.81 2.80 1.93
C ASN A 48 -13.11 4.17 1.79
N ALA A 49 -12.99 4.92 2.89
CA ALA A 49 -12.28 6.20 2.92
C ALA A 49 -10.76 6.03 2.84
N GLU A 50 -10.19 4.99 3.44
CA GLU A 50 -8.76 4.67 3.31
C GLU A 50 -8.41 4.15 1.93
N LEU A 51 -9.27 3.32 1.33
CA LEU A 51 -9.12 2.91 -0.07
C LEU A 51 -9.23 4.10 -1.03
N LEU A 52 -10.16 5.02 -0.77
CA LEU A 52 -10.29 6.26 -1.52
C LEU A 52 -9.02 7.11 -1.41
N LEU A 53 -8.49 7.28 -0.19
CA LEU A 53 -7.27 8.02 0.06
C LEU A 53 -6.07 7.39 -0.64
N LEU A 54 -5.88 6.07 -0.51
CA LEU A 54 -4.80 5.33 -1.19
C LEU A 54 -4.91 5.41 -2.71
N THR A 55 -6.11 5.26 -3.26
CA THR A 55 -6.37 5.36 -4.70
C THR A 55 -6.10 6.78 -5.21
N SER A 56 -6.46 7.79 -4.42
CA SER A 56 -6.26 9.20 -4.80
C SER A 56 -4.79 9.60 -4.71
N LEU A 57 -4.06 9.13 -3.69
CA LEU A 57 -2.62 9.36 -3.56
C LEU A 57 -1.79 8.63 -4.62
N SER A 58 -2.19 7.42 -5.00
CA SER A 58 -1.53 6.65 -6.06
C SER A 58 -1.87 7.13 -7.48
N SER A 59 -2.86 8.01 -7.62
CA SER A 59 -3.20 8.60 -8.92
C SER A 59 -2.06 9.46 -9.47
N ARG A 60 -1.94 9.50 -10.80
CA ARG A 60 -0.89 10.24 -11.52
C ARG A 60 -1.45 11.51 -12.13
N ALA A 61 -0.72 12.61 -11.96
CA ALA A 61 -0.93 13.88 -12.63
C ALA A 61 0.30 14.16 -13.50
N GLY A 62 0.20 13.82 -14.79
CA GLY A 62 1.35 13.77 -15.69
C GLY A 62 2.34 12.66 -15.29
N ASP A 63 3.61 13.02 -15.12
CA ASP A 63 4.69 12.06 -14.82
C ASP A 63 4.79 11.70 -13.34
N SER A 64 4.35 12.58 -12.42
CA SER A 64 4.42 12.37 -10.97
C SER A 64 3.11 11.83 -10.39
N SER A 65 3.22 11.03 -9.33
CA SER A 65 2.05 10.66 -8.52
C SER A 65 1.68 11.77 -7.54
N VAL A 66 0.41 11.84 -7.14
CA VAL A 66 -0.02 12.79 -6.10
C VAL A 66 0.76 12.58 -4.80
N GLN A 67 1.04 11.33 -4.46
CA GLN A 67 1.90 10.97 -3.33
C GLN A 67 3.30 11.61 -3.43
N GLU A 68 3.91 11.59 -4.60
CA GLU A 68 5.21 12.21 -4.85
C GLU A 68 5.14 13.74 -4.75
N MET A 69 4.07 14.35 -5.28
CA MET A 69 3.82 15.79 -5.17
C MET A 69 3.68 16.23 -3.70
N VAL A 70 2.93 15.47 -2.91
CA VAL A 70 2.77 15.71 -1.47
C VAL A 70 4.09 15.49 -0.73
N ALA A 71 4.86 14.46 -1.07
CA ALA A 71 6.18 14.23 -0.48
C ALA A 71 7.17 15.36 -0.80
N ASN A 72 7.16 15.87 -2.04
CA ASN A 72 7.97 17.00 -2.47
C ASN A 72 7.57 18.30 -1.76
N HIS A 73 6.28 18.51 -1.48
CA HIS A 73 5.85 19.63 -0.65
C HIS A 73 6.51 19.61 0.72
N PHE A 74 6.49 18.45 1.39
CA PHE A 74 7.12 18.33 2.71
C PHE A 74 8.63 18.42 2.70
N ALA A 75 9.29 17.99 1.61
CA ALA A 75 10.73 18.05 1.49
C ALA A 75 11.23 19.46 1.16
N PHE A 76 10.51 20.19 0.30
CA PHE A 76 10.98 21.45 -0.29
C PHE A 76 10.17 22.68 0.15
N ASN A 77 9.16 22.52 1.02
CA ASN A 77 8.21 23.57 1.43
C ASN A 77 7.51 24.28 0.25
N ASN A 78 7.42 23.64 -0.92
CA ASN A 78 6.71 24.18 -2.07
C ASN A 78 5.26 23.69 -2.06
N PRO A 79 4.25 24.57 -2.13
CA PRO A 79 2.85 24.14 -2.13
C PRO A 79 2.61 23.16 -3.29
N PRO A 80 2.02 21.98 -3.04
CA PRO A 80 1.78 21.01 -4.09
C PRO A 80 0.61 21.51 -4.94
N ASP A 81 0.76 21.48 -6.27
CA ASP A 81 -0.37 21.71 -7.16
C ASP A 81 -1.28 20.47 -7.15
N LEU A 82 -2.25 20.50 -6.23
CA LEU A 82 -3.20 19.42 -5.99
C LEU A 82 -4.55 19.68 -6.66
N GLY A 83 -4.63 20.58 -7.64
CA GLY A 83 -5.89 20.84 -8.36
C GLY A 83 -6.48 19.58 -9.01
N PHE A 84 -5.61 18.70 -9.51
CA PHE A 84 -5.99 17.37 -10.03
C PHE A 84 -6.56 16.44 -8.94
N PHE A 85 -6.02 16.51 -7.72
CA PHE A 85 -6.50 15.70 -6.60
C PHE A 85 -7.89 16.17 -6.14
N GLU A 86 -8.14 17.48 -6.16
CA GLU A 86 -9.48 18.05 -5.93
C GLU A 86 -10.48 17.64 -7.01
N GLU A 87 -10.11 17.69 -8.29
CA GLU A 87 -10.98 17.23 -9.38
C GLU A 87 -11.35 15.74 -9.22
N LYS A 88 -10.37 14.89 -8.88
CA LYS A 88 -10.58 13.48 -8.57
C LYS A 88 -11.51 13.29 -7.38
N LEU A 89 -11.27 13.98 -6.27
CA LEU A 89 -12.10 13.87 -5.07
C LEU A 89 -13.53 14.35 -5.33
N LYS A 90 -13.73 15.43 -6.09
CA LYS A 90 -15.06 15.90 -6.49
C LYS A 90 -15.82 14.86 -7.30
N LEU A 91 -15.15 14.14 -8.20
CA LEU A 91 -15.78 13.03 -8.94
C LEU A 91 -16.24 11.89 -8.04
N PHE A 92 -15.51 11.60 -6.96
CA PHE A 92 -15.86 10.52 -6.03
C PHE A 92 -16.88 10.93 -4.95
N LEU A 93 -16.81 12.17 -4.48
CA LEU A 93 -17.63 12.69 -3.38
C LEU A 93 -18.91 13.38 -3.87
N GLY A 94 -18.98 13.71 -5.15
CA GLY A 94 -20.07 14.49 -5.74
C GLY A 94 -19.95 15.99 -5.47
N ASP A 95 -20.72 16.77 -6.23
CA ASP A 95 -20.79 18.23 -6.04
C ASP A 95 -21.38 18.54 -4.65
N GLY A 96 -20.54 19.11 -3.77
CA GLY A 96 -20.92 19.51 -2.41
C GLY A 96 -20.33 18.67 -1.28
N GLY A 97 -19.52 17.65 -1.57
CA GLY A 97 -18.77 16.92 -0.55
C GLY A 97 -17.70 17.82 0.10
N CYS A 98 -17.74 17.97 1.41
CA CYS A 98 -16.68 18.68 2.14
C CYS A 98 -15.56 17.69 2.45
N TYR A 99 -14.33 18.00 2.03
CA TYR A 99 -13.16 17.21 2.36
C TYR A 99 -12.00 18.08 2.84
N GLN A 100 -11.17 17.50 3.70
CA GLN A 100 -9.98 18.14 4.25
C GLN A 100 -8.83 17.13 4.31
N LEU A 101 -7.70 17.48 3.68
CA LEU A 101 -6.44 16.77 3.84
C LEU A 101 -5.59 17.53 4.86
N SER A 102 -5.18 16.85 5.93
CA SER A 102 -4.44 17.44 7.04
C SER A 102 -3.31 16.53 7.49
N ASP A 103 -2.30 17.15 8.10
CA ASP A 103 -1.26 16.47 8.86
C ASP A 103 -1.29 16.93 10.33
N GLU A 104 -0.29 16.52 11.11
CA GLU A 104 -0.12 16.97 12.50
C GLU A 104 0.14 18.49 12.63
N SER A 105 0.55 19.15 11.55
CA SER A 105 0.95 20.57 11.51
C SER A 105 -0.18 21.50 11.05
N GLY A 106 -1.20 20.98 10.37
CA GLY A 106 -2.37 21.74 9.95
C GLY A 106 -3.09 21.19 8.72
N VAL A 107 -3.92 22.03 8.12
CA VAL A 107 -4.62 21.71 6.86
C VAL A 107 -3.66 21.91 5.71
N LEU A 108 -3.44 20.84 4.94
CA LEU A 108 -2.66 20.89 3.70
C LEU A 108 -3.54 21.35 2.53
N PHE A 109 -4.80 20.91 2.53
CA PHE A 109 -5.69 21.09 1.39
C PHE A 109 -7.17 20.88 1.76
N GLY A 110 -8.07 21.57 1.04
CA GLY A 110 -9.53 21.44 1.20
C GLY A 110 -10.16 22.45 2.15
N ASP A 111 -11.49 22.41 2.23
CA ASP A 111 -12.27 23.30 3.10
C ASP A 111 -12.27 22.80 4.55
N LEU A 112 -12.40 23.73 5.50
CA LEU A 112 -12.53 23.42 6.93
C LEU A 112 -13.89 22.72 7.20
N CYS A 113 -13.88 21.39 7.17
CA CYS A 113 -15.07 20.59 7.41
C CYS A 113 -15.34 20.45 8.92
N THR A 114 -16.49 20.95 9.36
CA THR A 114 -16.88 20.96 10.78
C THR A 114 -17.64 19.71 11.24
N SER A 115 -18.17 18.90 10.32
CA SER A 115 -18.82 17.61 10.62
C SER A 115 -18.06 16.45 9.98
N LYS A 116 -17.94 15.35 10.73
CA LYS A 116 -17.20 14.15 10.32
C LYS A 116 -18.19 13.03 9.98
N LYS A 117 -18.18 12.53 8.73
CA LYS A 117 -18.78 11.22 8.41
C LYS A 117 -17.73 10.14 8.26
N TYR A 118 -16.60 10.46 7.62
CA TYR A 118 -15.54 9.49 7.35
C TYR A 118 -14.16 10.10 7.59
N GLU A 119 -13.28 9.32 8.19
CA GLU A 119 -11.90 9.69 8.48
C GLU A 119 -10.99 8.56 8.01
N ALA A 120 -9.96 8.90 7.24
CA ALA A 120 -8.98 7.96 6.72
C ALA A 120 -7.58 8.49 6.97
N THR A 121 -6.70 7.63 7.44
CA THR A 121 -5.34 8.01 7.80
C THR A 121 -4.36 7.08 7.11
N THR A 122 -3.32 7.64 6.50
CA THR A 122 -2.27 6.84 5.87
C THR A 122 -0.91 7.48 6.06
N LYS A 123 0.14 6.67 5.98
CA LYS A 123 1.53 7.13 6.07
C LYS A 123 2.10 7.29 4.68
N ILE A 124 2.49 8.51 4.33
CA ILE A 124 3.19 8.80 3.08
C ILE A 124 4.69 8.72 3.33
N PRO A 125 5.45 7.94 2.54
CA PRO A 125 6.91 7.94 2.58
C PRO A 125 7.46 9.29 2.14
N LEU A 126 8.49 9.78 2.85
CA LEU A 126 9.18 11.03 2.57
C LEU A 126 10.62 10.75 2.12
N PRO A 127 10.85 10.29 0.88
CA PRO A 127 12.18 9.87 0.42
C PRO A 127 13.21 11.00 0.40
N TYR A 128 12.77 12.27 0.39
CA TYR A 128 13.63 13.45 0.29
C TYR A 128 13.72 14.28 1.59
N SER A 129 13.08 13.85 2.68
CA SER A 129 13.11 14.59 3.95
C SER A 129 14.28 14.15 4.83
N THR A 130 15.10 15.11 5.26
CA THR A 130 16.17 14.84 6.22
C THR A 130 15.58 14.71 7.63
N GLY A 131 15.52 13.47 8.13
CA GLY A 131 15.15 13.18 9.54
C GLY A 131 13.78 12.53 9.76
N LYS A 132 12.92 12.43 8.73
CA LYS A 132 11.65 11.69 8.79
C LYS A 132 11.49 10.83 7.54
N LEU A 133 11.30 9.51 7.72
CA LEU A 133 11.11 8.56 6.62
C LEU A 133 9.67 8.49 6.12
N SER A 134 8.72 8.94 6.94
CA SER A 134 7.30 8.94 6.61
C SER A 134 6.58 10.06 7.36
N LYS A 135 5.43 10.47 6.83
CA LYS A 135 4.52 11.41 7.48
C LYS A 135 3.09 10.91 7.40
N GLU A 136 2.36 11.06 8.49
CA GLU A 136 0.96 10.69 8.55
C GLU A 136 0.12 11.79 7.92
N ILE A 137 -0.81 11.38 7.06
CA ILE A 137 -1.77 12.26 6.42
C ILE A 137 -3.17 11.70 6.66
N LYS A 138 -4.06 12.62 7.00
CA LYS A 138 -5.44 12.35 7.35
C LYS A 138 -6.37 13.05 6.38
N LEU A 139 -7.23 12.27 5.75
CA LEU A 139 -8.34 12.74 4.94
C LEU A 139 -9.63 12.66 5.77
N VAL A 140 -10.31 13.79 5.90
CA VAL A 140 -11.64 13.90 6.51
C VAL A 140 -12.65 14.20 5.42
N ILE A 141 -13.77 13.48 5.42
CA ILE A 141 -14.87 13.63 4.47
C ILE A 141 -16.19 13.77 5.24
N ASN A 142 -17.06 14.67 4.79
CA ASN A 142 -18.42 14.87 5.30
C ASN A 142 -19.49 14.55 4.25
#